data_AF-A0AA86PVK7-F1
#
_entry.id   AF-A0AA86PVK7-F1
#
_cell.length_a   1.000
_cell.length_b   1.000
_cell.length_c   1.000
_cell.angle_alpha   90.00
_cell.angle_beta   90.00
_cell.angle_gamma   90.00
#
_symmetry.space_group_name_H-M   'P 1'
#
loop_
_entity.id
_entity.type
_entity.pdbx_description
1 polymer ?
#
loop_
_entity_poly.entity_id
_entity_poly.type
_entity_poly.pdbx_seq_one_letter_code
_entity_poly.pdbx_strand_id
1 'polypeptide(L)'
;MQTKLNVSPIESDISQLESLEDLEIYSEEYTESFDESDFIEANKDQVKNVVEQGRFIIGFPDYVVTSMGRIICVSQQTELKLRVSNCGYFMINLKNELGWSSFAVHSLVANAFLGLKPTGFQVDHIDRNRQNNCLENLRYVSASDNQKNRTIYNGHSAEYFEQLPTNCVPFVKYNQHIFENYFIDQNTKQIYSFANNQYRKVILTTDKCQGIQKYTFKNTLGKMTSVCLSKLQQNNYNK
;
A
#
# COMPACT_ATOMS: atom_id res chain seq x y z
N MET A 1 25.96 8.38 49.13
CA MET A 1 25.92 9.85 48.90
C MET A 1 24.70 10.13 48.05
N GLN A 2 23.80 10.97 48.56
CA GLN A 2 22.56 11.37 47.92
C GLN A 2 22.84 12.38 46.80
N THR A 3 22.16 12.23 45.66
CA THR A 3 21.65 13.36 44.87
C THR A 3 20.28 12.95 44.32
N LYS A 4 19.23 13.57 44.88
CA LYS A 4 17.87 13.52 44.39
C LYS A 4 17.76 14.43 43.17
N LEU A 5 17.09 14.00 42.12
CA LEU A 5 16.49 14.91 41.14
C LEU A 5 14.97 14.76 41.24
N ASN A 6 14.36 15.82 41.75
CA ASN A 6 12.93 16.09 41.75
C ASN A 6 12.48 16.34 40.32
N VAL A 7 11.41 15.65 39.89
CA VAL A 7 10.47 16.24 38.93
C VAL A 7 9.08 15.88 39.41
N SER A 8 8.40 16.85 40.03
CA SER A 8 6.96 16.84 40.25
C SER A 8 6.25 17.32 38.99
N PRO A 9 4.98 16.91 38.77
CA PRO A 9 4.32 16.92 37.47
C PRO A 9 3.85 18.32 37.08
N ILE A 10 3.94 18.65 35.80
CA ILE A 10 3.20 19.77 35.21
C ILE A 10 2.08 19.14 34.38
N GLU A 11 0.93 18.96 35.01
CA GLU A 11 -0.34 19.01 34.30
C GLU A 11 -0.57 20.48 33.93
N SER A 12 -0.61 20.79 32.63
CA SER A 12 -1.23 22.01 32.14
C SER A 12 -1.96 21.70 30.84
N ASP A 13 -3.26 21.45 31.00
CA ASP A 13 -4.36 21.70 30.08
C ASP A 13 -4.00 21.96 28.60
N ILE A 14 -4.24 20.96 27.76
CA ILE A 14 -4.22 21.05 26.28
C ILE A 14 -5.45 21.82 25.75
N SER A 15 -6.20 22.48 26.62
CA SER A 15 -7.46 23.15 26.32
C SER A 15 -7.32 24.63 25.90
N GLN A 16 -6.11 25.15 25.68
CA GLN A 16 -5.87 26.56 25.29
C GLN A 16 -4.91 26.80 24.10
N LEU A 17 -4.74 25.84 23.18
CA LEU A 17 -3.97 26.08 21.94
C LEU A 17 -4.92 26.50 20.80
N GLU A 18 -5.10 27.80 20.61
CA GLU A 18 -6.07 28.39 19.65
C GLU A 18 -5.43 29.08 18.42
N SER A 19 -4.17 28.80 18.04
CA SER A 19 -3.62 29.33 16.78
C SER A 19 -2.59 28.43 16.09
N LEU A 20 -2.55 28.49 14.75
CA LEU A 20 -1.63 27.74 13.88
C LEU A 20 -0.17 28.21 13.99
N GLU A 21 0.07 29.42 14.50
CA GLU A 21 1.41 29.99 14.66
C GLU A 21 2.15 29.42 15.88
N ASP A 22 1.40 29.00 16.92
CA ASP A 22 1.97 28.40 18.14
C ASP A 22 2.48 26.96 17.93
N LEU A 23 2.04 26.28 16.85
CA LEU A 23 2.45 24.92 16.48
C LEU A 23 3.74 24.87 15.66
N GLU A 24 4.06 25.92 14.89
CA GLU A 24 5.27 25.98 14.07
C GLU A 24 6.52 26.23 14.94
N ILE A 25 6.42 27.13 15.92
CA ILE A 25 7.53 27.47 16.82
C ILE A 25 7.94 26.27 17.69
N TYR A 26 6.99 25.44 18.14
CA TYR A 26 7.29 24.23 18.91
C TYR A 26 8.04 23.15 18.09
N SER A 27 7.88 23.15 16.76
CA SER A 27 8.48 22.15 15.88
C SER A 27 9.94 22.47 15.50
N GLU A 28 10.31 23.75 15.42
CA GLU A 28 11.62 24.17 14.94
C GLU A 28 12.71 24.10 16.03
N GLU A 29 12.41 24.45 17.30
CA GLU A 29 13.41 24.40 18.39
C GLU A 29 13.84 22.98 18.79
N TYR A 30 13.10 21.93 18.42
CA TYR A 30 13.41 20.55 18.83
C TYR A 30 14.33 19.79 17.86
N THR A 31 14.77 20.41 16.76
CA THR A 31 15.50 19.71 15.68
C THR A 31 17.03 19.89 15.69
N GLU A 32 17.61 20.72 16.55
CA GLU A 32 19.07 20.89 16.63
C GLU A 32 19.67 20.21 17.87
N SER A 33 19.87 18.88 17.80
CA SER A 33 21.01 18.12 18.38
C SER A 33 20.74 16.61 18.55
N PHE A 34 19.84 15.99 17.76
CA PHE A 34 19.53 14.57 17.92
C PHE A 34 20.15 13.74 16.80
N ASP A 35 21.20 12.99 17.12
CA ASP A 35 21.88 12.09 16.19
C ASP A 35 20.98 10.86 15.92
N GLU A 36 20.23 10.94 14.81
CA GLU A 36 19.13 10.03 14.46
C GLU A 36 19.59 8.56 14.34
N SER A 37 20.86 8.32 14.02
CA SER A 37 21.42 6.97 13.87
C SER A 37 21.60 6.22 15.19
N ASP A 38 21.90 6.91 16.29
CA ASP A 38 22.15 6.27 17.58
C ASP A 38 20.84 5.91 18.31
N PHE A 39 19.77 6.69 18.08
CA PHE A 39 18.44 6.40 18.63
C PHE A 39 17.79 5.19 17.94
N ILE A 40 18.02 5.01 16.64
CA ILE A 40 17.52 3.87 15.88
C ILE A 40 18.22 2.58 16.32
N GLU A 41 19.54 2.61 16.54
CA GLU A 41 20.31 1.44 17.00
C GLU A 41 19.90 0.99 18.41
N ALA A 42 19.69 1.94 19.33
CA ALA A 42 19.30 1.66 20.71
C ALA A 42 17.83 1.20 20.88
N ASN A 43 16.97 1.41 19.88
CA ASN A 43 15.55 1.05 19.91
C ASN A 43 15.13 0.06 18.81
N LYS A 44 16.07 -0.66 18.16
CA LYS A 44 15.75 -1.70 17.16
C LYS A 44 14.73 -2.74 17.66
N ASP A 45 14.72 -3.03 18.95
CA ASP A 45 13.78 -3.96 19.60
C ASP A 45 12.51 -3.28 20.15
N GLN A 46 12.46 -1.95 20.23
CA GLN A 46 11.32 -1.17 20.76
C GLN A 46 10.43 -0.54 19.66
N VAL A 47 10.86 -0.52 18.39
CA VAL A 47 10.08 -0.03 17.23
C VAL A 47 8.93 -0.98 16.81
N LYS A 48 8.69 -2.07 17.56
CA LYS A 48 7.63 -3.06 17.25
C LYS A 48 6.51 -3.17 18.30
N ASN A 49 6.28 -2.15 19.11
CA ASN A 49 5.00 -2.03 19.84
C ASN A 49 4.04 -1.11 19.10
N VAL A 50 3.62 -1.51 17.89
CA VAL A 50 2.35 -1.03 17.35
C VAL A 50 1.28 -1.67 18.21
N VAL A 51 0.69 -0.89 19.13
CA VAL A 51 -0.44 -1.36 19.95
C VAL A 51 -1.54 -1.79 18.99
N GLU A 52 -1.74 -3.10 18.89
CA GLU A 52 -2.75 -3.68 18.01
C GLU A 52 -4.13 -3.23 18.45
N GLN A 53 -4.84 -2.54 17.55
CA GLN A 53 -6.16 -1.99 17.85
C GLN A 53 -7.22 -3.05 17.55
N GLY A 54 -8.16 -3.23 18.48
CA GLY A 54 -9.34 -4.08 18.30
C GLY A 54 -10.60 -3.25 18.13
N ARG A 55 -11.50 -3.65 17.22
CA ARG A 55 -12.84 -3.08 17.07
C ARG A 55 -13.90 -4.18 17.00
N PHE A 56 -15.07 -3.91 17.56
CA PHE A 56 -16.20 -4.83 17.45
C PHE A 56 -16.69 -4.93 15.99
N ILE A 57 -17.10 -6.13 15.60
CA ILE A 57 -17.69 -6.36 14.29
C ILE A 57 -19.17 -5.94 14.33
N ILE A 58 -19.55 -5.02 13.44
CA ILE A 58 -20.93 -4.51 13.35
C ILE A 58 -21.90 -5.68 13.07
N GLY A 59 -22.92 -5.84 13.92
CA GLY A 59 -23.90 -6.94 13.85
C GLY A 59 -23.43 -8.26 14.47
N PHE A 60 -22.21 -8.29 15.02
CA PHE A 60 -21.57 -9.46 15.64
C PHE A 60 -20.83 -9.02 16.93
N PRO A 61 -21.55 -8.57 17.98
CA PRO A 61 -20.97 -7.94 19.17
C PRO A 61 -20.06 -8.87 19.99
N ASP A 62 -20.19 -10.18 19.85
CA ASP A 62 -19.33 -11.17 20.54
C ASP A 62 -17.94 -11.32 19.91
N TYR A 63 -17.65 -10.55 18.85
CA TYR A 63 -16.42 -10.70 18.07
C TYR A 63 -15.71 -9.36 17.87
N VAL A 64 -14.40 -9.40 18.03
CA VAL A 64 -13.49 -8.28 17.78
C VAL A 64 -12.60 -8.63 16.61
N VAL A 65 -12.45 -7.70 15.67
CA VAL A 65 -11.44 -7.75 14.61
C VAL A 65 -10.29 -6.81 14.98
N THR A 66 -9.06 -7.26 14.74
CA THR A 66 -7.86 -6.48 15.06
C THR A 66 -7.23 -5.83 13.83
N SER A 67 -6.39 -4.81 14.04
CA SER A 67 -5.63 -4.15 12.97
C SER A 67 -4.63 -5.08 12.27
N MET A 68 -4.27 -6.22 12.88
CA MET A 68 -3.42 -7.26 12.27
C MET A 68 -4.24 -8.35 11.54
N GLY A 69 -5.56 -8.22 11.49
CA GLY A 69 -6.43 -9.17 10.81
C GLY A 69 -6.75 -10.44 11.60
N ARG A 70 -6.64 -10.38 12.93
CA ARG A 70 -7.06 -11.45 13.85
C ARG A 70 -8.52 -11.28 14.23
N ILE A 71 -9.19 -12.36 14.58
CA ILE A 71 -10.59 -12.34 15.02
C ILE A 71 -10.68 -13.03 16.37
N ILE A 72 -11.12 -12.28 17.37
CA ILE A 72 -11.18 -12.72 18.75
C ILE A 72 -12.65 -12.88 19.14
N CYS A 73 -13.00 -14.03 19.71
CA CYS A 73 -14.29 -14.22 20.35
C CYS A 73 -14.20 -13.72 21.79
N VAL A 74 -15.02 -12.73 22.16
CA VAL A 74 -14.94 -12.04 23.45
C VAL A 74 -15.35 -12.97 24.58
N SER A 75 -16.42 -13.75 24.40
CA SER A 75 -16.92 -14.67 25.43
C SER A 75 -15.95 -15.80 25.76
N GLN A 76 -15.19 -16.26 24.76
CA GLN A 76 -14.20 -17.33 24.92
C GLN A 76 -12.79 -16.80 25.19
N GLN A 77 -12.56 -15.50 24.96
CA GLN A 77 -11.24 -14.86 24.99
C GLN A 77 -10.20 -15.58 24.11
N THR A 78 -10.64 -16.12 22.98
CA THR A 78 -9.79 -16.89 22.07
C THR A 78 -9.78 -16.32 20.67
N GLU A 79 -8.63 -16.44 20.01
CA GLU A 79 -8.50 -16.17 18.58
C GLU A 79 -9.12 -17.32 17.78
N LEU A 80 -9.98 -16.97 16.83
CA LEU A 80 -10.68 -17.92 16.00
C LEU A 80 -9.81 -18.36 14.82
N LYS A 81 -9.85 -19.66 14.52
CA LYS A 81 -9.13 -20.24 13.40
C LYS A 81 -9.74 -19.81 12.07
N LEU A 82 -8.91 -19.19 11.23
CA LEU A 82 -9.28 -18.79 9.88
C LEU A 82 -9.21 -19.97 8.90
N ARG A 83 -10.06 -19.97 7.87
CA ARG A 83 -10.01 -20.92 6.76
C ARG A 83 -9.52 -20.24 5.48
N VAL A 84 -8.73 -20.94 4.67
CA VAL A 84 -8.34 -20.44 3.34
C VAL A 84 -9.41 -20.87 2.33
N SER A 85 -9.91 -19.92 1.53
CA SER A 85 -10.82 -20.22 0.41
C SER A 85 -10.07 -20.78 -0.79
N ASN A 86 -10.78 -21.38 -1.75
CA ASN A 86 -10.19 -21.83 -3.03
C ASN A 86 -9.54 -20.68 -3.83
N CYS A 87 -9.91 -19.44 -3.53
CA CYS A 87 -9.31 -18.24 -4.11
C CYS A 87 -8.18 -17.67 -3.24
N GLY A 88 -7.73 -18.35 -2.19
CA GLY A 88 -6.59 -17.95 -1.36
C GLY A 88 -6.87 -16.89 -0.28
N TYR A 89 -8.10 -16.36 -0.19
CA TYR A 89 -8.49 -15.42 0.88
C TYR A 89 -8.76 -16.14 2.19
N PHE A 90 -8.35 -15.53 3.31
CA PHE A 90 -8.81 -15.95 4.63
C PHE A 90 -10.29 -15.60 4.85
N MET A 91 -11.03 -16.57 5.34
CA MET A 91 -12.46 -16.51 5.62
C MET A 91 -12.72 -16.96 7.06
N ILE A 92 -13.84 -16.50 7.61
CA ILE A 92 -14.35 -16.90 8.92
C ILE A 92 -15.86 -17.10 8.84
N ASN A 93 -16.43 -17.93 9.70
CA ASN A 93 -17.86 -18.00 9.92
C ASN A 93 -18.17 -17.45 11.31
N LEU A 94 -19.04 -16.45 11.40
CA LEU A 94 -19.46 -15.83 12.65
C LEU A 94 -20.93 -16.12 12.89
N LYS A 95 -21.31 -16.26 14.16
CA LYS A 95 -22.69 -16.49 14.57
C LYS A 95 -23.24 -15.25 15.24
N ASN A 96 -24.43 -14.82 14.90
CA ASN A 96 -25.20 -13.87 15.71
C ASN A 96 -26.61 -14.45 15.97
N GLU A 97 -27.50 -13.62 16.49
CA GLU A 97 -28.90 -13.99 16.75
C GLU A 97 -29.64 -14.50 15.51
N LEU A 98 -29.23 -14.05 14.31
CA LEU A 98 -29.83 -14.43 13.03
C LEU A 98 -29.23 -15.74 12.47
N GLY A 99 -28.17 -16.27 13.06
CA GLY A 99 -27.51 -17.52 12.64
C GLY A 99 -26.08 -17.32 12.17
N TRP A 100 -25.60 -18.24 11.33
CA TRP A 100 -24.21 -18.26 10.84
C TRP A 100 -24.06 -17.52 9.52
N SER A 101 -23.03 -16.68 9.42
CA SER A 101 -22.65 -15.97 8.20
C SER A 101 -21.15 -16.08 7.93
N SER A 102 -20.77 -16.15 6.66
CA SER A 102 -19.37 -16.27 6.23
C SER A 102 -18.83 -14.91 5.76
N PHE A 103 -17.64 -14.54 6.23
CA PHE A 103 -17.01 -13.27 5.93
C PHE A 103 -15.57 -13.47 5.48
N ALA A 104 -15.10 -12.59 4.59
CA ALA A 104 -13.69 -12.48 4.28
C ALA A 104 -13.00 -11.58 5.30
N VAL A 105 -11.85 -12.01 5.81
CA VAL A 105 -11.16 -11.32 6.91
C VAL A 105 -10.72 -9.91 6.52
N HIS A 106 -10.14 -9.74 5.33
CA HIS A 106 -9.78 -8.40 4.81
C HIS A 106 -10.97 -7.43 4.77
N SER A 107 -12.18 -7.92 4.51
CA SER A 107 -13.38 -7.08 4.45
C SER A 107 -13.80 -6.64 5.85
N LEU A 108 -13.67 -7.53 6.85
CA LEU A 108 -13.95 -7.18 8.26
C LEU A 108 -12.97 -6.12 8.77
N VAL A 109 -11.67 -6.29 8.49
CA VAL A 109 -10.64 -5.31 8.86
C VAL A 109 -10.91 -3.97 8.17
N ALA A 110 -11.12 -3.96 6.85
CA ALA A 110 -11.38 -2.74 6.10
C ALA A 110 -12.62 -2.00 6.62
N ASN A 111 -13.74 -2.71 6.84
CA ASN A 111 -14.97 -2.09 7.36
C ASN A 111 -14.79 -1.53 8.77
N ALA A 112 -13.98 -2.18 9.61
CA ALA A 112 -13.74 -1.73 10.97
C ALA A 112 -12.85 -0.49 11.03
N PHE A 113 -11.83 -0.39 10.18
CA PHE A 113 -10.75 0.60 10.33
C PHE A 113 -10.65 1.64 9.20
N LEU A 114 -10.99 1.29 7.96
CA LEU A 114 -10.95 2.21 6.80
C LEU A 114 -12.24 3.02 6.62
N GLY A 115 -13.27 2.73 7.42
CA GLY A 115 -14.55 3.44 7.40
C GLY A 115 -15.48 3.01 6.28
N LEU A 116 -16.34 3.93 5.82
CA LEU A 116 -17.35 3.65 4.81
C LEU A 116 -16.70 3.37 3.45
N LYS A 117 -16.94 2.16 2.94
CA LYS A 117 -16.53 1.74 1.60
C LYS A 117 -17.25 2.59 0.53
N PRO A 118 -16.51 3.29 -0.35
CA PRO A 118 -17.12 4.03 -1.46
C PRO A 118 -17.86 3.10 -2.44
N THR A 119 -18.93 3.60 -3.05
CA THR A 119 -19.72 2.84 -4.02
C THR A 119 -18.87 2.41 -5.22
N GLY A 120 -18.92 1.12 -5.57
CA GLY A 120 -18.16 0.56 -6.69
C GLY A 120 -16.69 0.23 -6.40
N PHE A 121 -16.22 0.45 -5.18
CA PHE A 121 -14.85 0.11 -4.77
C PHE A 121 -14.78 -1.34 -4.26
N GLN A 122 -13.56 -1.85 -4.11
CA GLN A 122 -13.23 -3.17 -3.58
C GLN A 122 -12.06 -3.04 -2.61
N VAL A 123 -11.95 -3.97 -1.66
CA VAL A 123 -10.77 -4.05 -0.79
C VAL A 123 -9.66 -4.75 -1.59
N ASP A 124 -8.49 -4.13 -1.64
CA ASP A 124 -7.30 -4.61 -2.33
C ASP A 124 -6.12 -4.72 -1.36
N HIS A 125 -5.33 -5.77 -1.56
CA HIS A 125 -4.09 -6.02 -0.84
C HIS A 125 -2.95 -5.34 -1.59
N ILE A 126 -2.29 -4.37 -0.95
CA ILE A 126 -1.23 -3.57 -1.58
C ILE A 126 -0.08 -4.46 -2.05
N ASP A 127 0.32 -5.42 -1.21
CA ASP A 127 1.36 -6.41 -1.50
C ASP A 127 0.91 -7.58 -2.41
N ARG A 128 -0.38 -7.63 -2.76
CA ARG A 128 -1.05 -8.72 -3.51
C ARG A 128 -1.08 -10.09 -2.79
N ASN A 129 -0.67 -10.15 -1.54
CA ASN A 129 -0.80 -11.34 -0.69
C ASN A 129 -2.17 -11.34 0.00
N ARG A 130 -3.07 -12.20 -0.49
CA ARG A 130 -4.45 -12.34 0.01
C ARG A 130 -4.58 -12.81 1.46
N GLN A 131 -3.48 -13.24 2.07
CA GLN A 131 -3.41 -13.70 3.45
C GLN A 131 -2.85 -12.64 4.40
N ASN A 132 -2.21 -11.58 3.89
CA ASN A 132 -1.73 -10.46 4.69
C ASN A 132 -2.88 -9.45 4.93
N ASN A 133 -3.68 -9.67 5.97
CA ASN A 133 -4.83 -8.82 6.28
C ASN A 133 -4.53 -7.69 7.27
N CYS A 134 -3.26 -7.33 7.46
CA CYS A 134 -2.90 -6.16 8.24
C CYS A 134 -3.52 -4.89 7.64
N LEU A 135 -4.04 -4.01 8.49
CA LEU A 135 -4.71 -2.78 8.10
C LEU A 135 -3.87 -1.95 7.11
N GLU A 136 -2.58 -1.81 7.38
CA GLU A 136 -1.62 -1.08 6.56
C GLU A 136 -1.47 -1.65 5.14
N ASN A 137 -1.82 -2.93 4.94
CA ASN A 137 -1.77 -3.61 3.64
C ASN A 137 -3.11 -3.53 2.88
N LEU A 138 -4.16 -2.95 3.47
CA LEU A 138 -5.50 -2.91 2.87
C LEU A 138 -5.86 -1.50 2.42
N ARG A 139 -6.53 -1.41 1.26
CA ARG A 139 -7.08 -0.15 0.75
C ARG A 139 -8.35 -0.37 -0.06
N TYR A 140 -9.14 0.69 -0.22
CA TYR A 140 -10.22 0.70 -1.20
C TYR A 140 -9.69 1.12 -2.58
N VAL A 141 -9.98 0.32 -3.60
CA VAL A 141 -9.64 0.63 -4.99
C VAL A 141 -10.87 0.48 -5.89
N SER A 142 -10.88 1.20 -7.02
CA SER A 142 -11.87 0.96 -8.06
C SER A 142 -11.68 -0.42 -8.67
N ALA A 143 -12.75 -1.01 -9.22
CA ALA A 143 -12.64 -2.29 -9.95
C ALA A 143 -11.61 -2.23 -11.09
N SER A 144 -11.49 -1.06 -11.75
CA SER A 144 -10.54 -0.85 -12.84
C SER A 144 -9.08 -0.84 -12.36
N ASP A 145 -8.81 -0.33 -11.15
CA ASP A 145 -7.48 -0.33 -10.56
C ASP A 145 -7.11 -1.70 -10.01
N ASN A 146 -8.06 -2.40 -9.39
CA ASN A 146 -7.86 -3.78 -8.95
C ASN A 146 -7.49 -4.70 -10.13
N GLN A 147 -8.09 -4.49 -11.30
CA GLN A 147 -7.75 -5.26 -12.50
C GLN A 147 -6.29 -5.05 -12.96
N LYS A 148 -5.70 -3.88 -12.71
CA LYS A 148 -4.29 -3.60 -13.01
C LYS A 148 -3.34 -4.36 -12.08
N ASN A 149 -3.80 -4.76 -10.90
CA ASN A 149 -3.04 -5.56 -9.93
C ASN A 149 -3.01 -7.06 -10.25
N ARG A 150 -3.58 -7.50 -11.39
CA ARG A 150 -3.48 -8.89 -11.83
C ARG A 150 -2.03 -9.26 -12.12
N THR A 151 -1.57 -10.33 -11.49
CA THR A 151 -0.22 -10.89 -11.68
C THR A 151 -0.07 -11.66 -12.99
N ILE A 152 -1.16 -12.04 -13.66
CA ILE A 152 -1.14 -12.74 -14.96
C ILE A 152 -2.18 -12.10 -15.88
N TYR A 153 -1.76 -11.76 -17.10
CA TYR A 153 -2.63 -11.28 -18.16
C TYR A 153 -2.24 -11.92 -19.49
N ASN A 154 -3.19 -12.59 -20.17
CA ASN A 154 -2.95 -13.31 -21.43
C ASN A 154 -1.73 -14.26 -21.40
N GLY A 155 -1.51 -14.94 -20.28
CA GLY A 155 -0.37 -15.85 -20.10
C GLY A 155 0.98 -15.18 -19.80
N HIS A 156 1.03 -13.85 -19.75
CA HIS A 156 2.21 -13.11 -19.33
C HIS A 156 2.13 -12.80 -17.83
N SER A 157 3.13 -13.25 -17.07
CA SER A 157 3.29 -12.88 -15.67
C SER A 157 3.80 -11.44 -15.56
N ALA A 158 3.21 -10.67 -14.65
CA ALA A 158 3.72 -9.38 -14.26
C ALA A 158 4.91 -9.59 -13.31
N GLU A 159 6.07 -9.07 -13.70
CA GLU A 159 7.26 -9.04 -12.85
C GLU A 159 7.31 -7.71 -12.10
N TYR A 160 7.40 -7.77 -10.77
CA TYR A 160 7.44 -6.62 -9.87
C TYR A 160 8.80 -6.48 -9.18
N PHE A 161 9.19 -5.25 -8.86
CA PHE A 161 10.47 -4.90 -8.26
C PHE A 161 10.26 -3.81 -7.21
N GLU A 162 10.98 -3.89 -6.10
CA GLU A 162 11.02 -2.83 -5.08
C GLU A 162 11.90 -1.66 -5.53
N GLN A 163 12.94 -1.95 -6.32
CA GLN A 163 13.90 -0.96 -6.82
C GLN A 163 14.15 -1.15 -8.32
N LEU A 164 14.45 -0.05 -9.02
CA LEU A 164 14.81 -0.09 -10.44
C LEU A 164 16.27 -0.53 -10.63
N PRO A 165 16.60 -1.17 -11.77
CA PRO A 165 17.98 -1.35 -12.21
C PRO A 165 18.71 0.00 -12.34
N THR A 166 20.02 0.01 -12.08
CA THR A 166 20.87 1.22 -12.01
C THR A 166 20.82 2.11 -13.27
N ASN A 167 20.62 1.53 -14.46
CA ASN A 167 20.64 2.26 -15.74
C ASN A 167 19.27 2.81 -16.16
N CYS A 168 18.30 2.84 -15.24
CA CYS A 168 16.96 3.35 -15.54
C CYS A 168 16.91 4.86 -15.40
N VAL A 169 16.32 5.52 -16.40
CA VAL A 169 16.02 6.96 -16.37
C VAL A 169 14.53 7.21 -16.56
N PRO A 170 13.97 8.33 -16.06
CA PRO A 170 12.58 8.68 -16.31
C PRO A 170 12.25 8.72 -17.81
N PHE A 171 11.14 8.11 -18.20
CA PHE A 171 10.59 8.17 -19.56
C PHE A 171 9.43 9.16 -19.56
N VAL A 172 9.74 10.43 -19.86
CA VAL A 172 8.85 11.57 -19.65
C VAL A 172 8.12 11.95 -20.93
N LYS A 173 8.77 11.87 -22.09
CA LYS A 173 8.20 12.37 -23.35
C LYS A 173 8.53 11.49 -24.54
N TYR A 174 7.53 11.27 -25.40
CA TYR A 174 7.72 10.65 -26.70
C TYR A 174 6.75 11.26 -27.72
N ASN A 175 7.32 11.87 -28.76
CA ASN A 175 6.59 12.75 -29.68
C ASN A 175 5.84 13.86 -28.91
N GLN A 176 4.54 13.98 -29.13
CA GLN A 176 3.65 14.93 -28.46
C GLN A 176 3.07 14.40 -27.12
N HIS A 177 3.47 13.21 -26.68
CA HIS A 177 2.89 12.56 -25.51
C HIS A 177 3.82 12.68 -24.30
N ILE A 178 3.22 13.04 -23.16
CA ILE A 178 3.89 13.15 -21.87
C ILE A 178 3.46 11.96 -21.00
N PHE A 179 4.39 11.44 -20.22
CA PHE A 179 4.25 10.26 -19.39
C PHE A 179 4.79 10.53 -18.00
N GLU A 180 4.13 9.97 -17.00
CA GLU A 180 4.54 10.02 -15.60
C GLU A 180 4.59 8.61 -15.04
N ASN A 181 5.48 8.37 -14.08
CA ASN A 181 5.70 7.06 -13.46
C ASN A 181 6.16 5.98 -14.44
N TYR A 182 6.86 6.35 -15.51
CA TYR A 182 7.53 5.41 -16.42
C TYR A 182 9.03 5.66 -16.45
N PHE A 183 9.78 4.58 -16.61
CA PHE A 183 11.24 4.58 -16.62
C PHE A 183 11.73 3.68 -17.75
N ILE A 184 12.87 4.00 -18.34
CA ILE A 184 13.48 3.21 -19.41
C ILE A 184 14.91 2.84 -19.02
N ASP A 185 15.25 1.56 -19.14
CA ASP A 185 16.63 1.10 -19.08
C ASP A 185 17.34 1.54 -20.37
N GLN A 186 18.38 2.36 -20.23
CA GLN A 186 19.10 2.93 -21.36
C GLN A 186 19.80 1.87 -22.23
N ASN A 187 20.14 0.70 -21.68
CA ASN A 187 20.84 -0.38 -22.37
C ASN A 187 19.85 -1.32 -23.06
N THR A 188 18.92 -1.88 -22.28
CA THR A 188 17.99 -2.90 -22.79
C THR A 188 16.78 -2.31 -23.51
N LYS A 189 16.52 -1.00 -23.33
CA LYS A 189 15.30 -0.30 -23.75
C LYS A 189 14.02 -0.86 -23.13
N GLN A 190 14.15 -1.66 -22.06
CA GLN A 190 13.01 -2.13 -21.28
C GLN A 190 12.35 -0.96 -20.55
N ILE A 191 11.02 -0.86 -20.66
CA ILE A 191 10.23 0.14 -19.95
C ILE A 191 9.66 -0.46 -18.68
N TYR A 192 9.72 0.31 -17.59
CA TYR A 192 9.15 0.00 -16.30
C TYR A 192 8.09 1.05 -15.97
N SER A 193 7.06 0.65 -15.24
CA SER A 193 6.07 1.58 -14.67
C SER A 193 6.06 1.47 -13.16
N PHE A 194 5.89 2.59 -12.47
CA PHE A 194 5.78 2.66 -11.01
C PHE A 194 4.32 2.86 -10.60
N ALA A 195 3.83 2.01 -9.69
CA ALA A 195 2.51 2.12 -9.07
C ALA A 195 2.48 1.33 -7.77
N ASN A 196 1.72 1.81 -6.78
CA ASN A 196 1.55 1.12 -5.49
C ASN A 196 2.89 0.80 -4.82
N ASN A 197 3.83 1.76 -4.83
CA ASN A 197 5.18 1.63 -4.27
C ASN A 197 6.02 0.50 -4.87
N GLN A 198 5.69 0.03 -6.07
CA GLN A 198 6.44 -1.00 -6.76
C GLN A 198 6.62 -0.65 -8.24
N TYR A 199 7.74 -1.09 -8.78
CA TYR A 199 7.98 -1.08 -10.21
C TYR A 199 7.47 -2.36 -10.84
N ARG A 200 7.04 -2.30 -12.09
CA ARG A 200 6.73 -3.48 -12.90
C ARG A 200 7.28 -3.34 -14.31
N LYS A 201 7.69 -4.45 -14.92
CA LYS A 201 8.05 -4.47 -16.34
C LYS A 201 6.81 -4.22 -17.21
N VAL A 202 6.91 -3.28 -18.14
CA VAL A 202 5.90 -3.10 -19.19
C VAL A 202 6.13 -4.15 -20.26
N ILE A 203 5.08 -4.92 -20.58
CA ILE A 203 5.16 -6.02 -21.53
C ILE A 203 5.40 -5.46 -22.94
N LEU A 204 6.43 -5.96 -23.61
CA LEU A 204 6.67 -5.73 -25.02
C LEU A 204 5.74 -6.64 -25.84
N THR A 205 4.91 -6.05 -26.69
CA THR A 205 3.99 -6.78 -27.56
C THR A 205 4.50 -6.77 -29.00
N THR A 206 4.35 -7.88 -29.71
CA THR A 206 4.69 -7.97 -31.14
C THR A 206 3.41 -7.98 -31.95
N ASP A 207 3.32 -7.06 -32.91
CA ASP A 207 2.25 -7.03 -33.90
C ASP A 207 2.35 -8.25 -34.82
N LYS A 208 1.29 -9.08 -34.86
CA LYS A 208 1.31 -10.34 -35.60
C LYS A 208 1.42 -10.16 -37.12
N CYS A 209 0.97 -9.01 -37.64
CA CYS A 209 0.94 -8.79 -39.09
C CYS A 209 2.25 -8.21 -39.63
N GLN A 210 2.91 -7.35 -38.85
CA GLN A 210 4.09 -6.60 -39.30
C GLN A 210 5.37 -6.93 -38.52
N GLY A 211 5.31 -7.77 -37.49
CA GLY A 211 6.44 -8.10 -36.63
C GLY A 211 6.94 -6.92 -35.77
N ILE A 212 6.18 -5.82 -35.70
CA ILE A 212 6.59 -4.61 -35.00
C ILE A 212 6.45 -4.82 -33.50
N GLN A 213 7.56 -4.67 -32.79
CA GLN A 213 7.60 -4.68 -31.33
C GLN A 213 7.26 -3.30 -30.75
N LYS A 214 6.28 -3.24 -29.85
CA LYS A 214 5.79 -1.99 -29.23
C LYS A 214 5.39 -2.18 -27.78
N TYR A 215 5.66 -1.16 -26.98
CA TYR A 215 5.09 -0.97 -25.65
C TYR A 215 3.80 -0.16 -25.77
N THR A 216 2.79 -0.48 -24.96
CA THR A 216 1.53 0.27 -24.95
C THR A 216 1.11 0.60 -23.52
N PHE A 217 0.98 1.88 -23.21
CA PHE A 217 0.72 2.37 -21.86
C PHE A 217 0.06 3.76 -21.86
N LYS A 218 -0.46 4.21 -20.71
CA LYS A 218 -1.22 5.46 -20.61
C LYS A 218 -0.29 6.67 -20.51
N ASN A 219 -0.62 7.72 -21.25
CA ASN A 219 -0.03 9.04 -21.06
C ASN A 219 -0.72 9.81 -19.92
N THR A 220 -0.25 11.02 -19.61
CA THR A 220 -0.80 11.88 -18.55
C THR A 220 -2.27 12.28 -18.78
N LEU A 221 -2.74 12.28 -20.04
CA LEU A 221 -4.14 12.50 -20.40
C LEU A 221 -5.01 11.23 -20.27
N GLY A 222 -4.45 10.12 -19.77
CA GLY A 222 -5.14 8.83 -19.63
C GLY A 222 -5.31 8.05 -20.94
N LYS A 223 -4.81 8.55 -22.06
CA LYS A 223 -4.92 7.91 -23.40
C LYS A 223 -3.85 6.84 -23.57
N MET A 224 -4.25 5.66 -24.07
CA MET A 224 -3.33 4.59 -24.45
C MET A 224 -2.46 5.04 -25.62
N THR A 225 -1.14 5.02 -25.44
CA THR A 225 -0.15 5.40 -26.45
C THR A 225 0.79 4.23 -26.69
N SER A 226 1.08 3.94 -27.95
CA SER A 226 2.04 2.91 -28.34
C SER A 226 3.38 3.51 -28.73
N VAL A 227 4.44 2.93 -28.19
CA VAL A 227 5.84 3.32 -28.43
C VAL A 227 6.56 2.13 -29.06
N CYS A 228 7.02 2.30 -30.30
CA CYS A 228 7.72 1.23 -31.02
C CYS A 228 9.16 1.10 -30.51
N LEU A 229 9.61 -0.13 -30.26
CA LEU A 229 10.96 -0.41 -29.76
C LEU A 229 12.04 0.12 -30.72
N SER A 230 11.84 -0.04 -32.03
CA SER A 230 12.76 0.45 -33.06
C SER A 230 12.98 1.97 -33.02
N LYS A 231 12.00 2.74 -32.56
CA LYS A 231 12.08 4.20 -32.43
C LYS A 231 12.79 4.64 -31.15
N LEU A 232 12.84 3.78 -30.12
CA LEU A 232 13.59 4.03 -28.88
C LEU A 232 15.09 3.84 -29.06
N GLN A 233 15.50 2.92 -29.95
CA GLN A 233 16.91 2.69 -30.29
C GLN A 233 17.58 3.93 -30.91
N GLN A 234 16.80 4.85 -31.46
CA GLN A 234 17.27 6.12 -32.01
C GLN A 234 17.41 7.23 -30.93
N ASN A 235 17.23 6.92 -29.64
CA ASN A 235 17.25 7.87 -28.51
C ASN A 235 16.35 9.10 -28.72
N ASN A 236 15.16 8.91 -29.32
CA ASN A 236 14.23 9.99 -29.67
C ASN A 236 13.15 10.26 -28.60
N TYR A 237 13.45 9.98 -27.34
CA TYR A 237 12.57 10.21 -26.20
C TYR A 237 13.21 11.24 -25.26
N ASN A 238 12.37 11.94 -24.50
CA ASN A 238 12.77 13.08 -23.65
C ASN A 238 13.47 14.22 -24.42
N LYS A 239 13.23 14.33 -25.73
CA LYS A 239 13.63 15.46 -26.59
C LYS A 239 12.45 16.39 -26.83
#